data_AF-A0A1U7CVW4-F1
#
_entry.id   AF-A0A1U7CVW4-F1
#
_cell.length_a   1.000
_cell.length_b   1.000
_cell.length_c   1.000
_cell.angle_alpha   90.00
_cell.angle_beta   90.00
_cell.angle_gamma   90.00
#
_symmetry.space_group_name_H-M   'P 1'
#
loop_
_entity.id
_entity.type
_entity.pdbx_description
1 polymer ?
#
loop_
_entity_poly.entity_id
_entity_poly.type
_entity_poly.pdbx_seq_one_letter_code
_entity_poly.pdbx_strand_id
1 'polypeptide(L)'
;MNSNGAPFSFPSLPIVTPDPPRKSQAEKYGSLLYVGLGGLVVLLALVGWFGYRVWTMGPVWRNVYILNDREAPEERRIQAALDLRRDARVEPWQLWDLSLHRELPDLARYILAEGVGADLVAADPLGYVSAVARSEDWPDWLRIVLARPLAYAATEGHTLSRERLAELCRLGDPQLRLWTLYALALQTRPDPDTKAEIERVAAEPGPARELAQLFEKALAADAPGRLAALDEATAWTRTHHPAVSRLWNGWALQGDRIERAVPSP
;
A
#
# COMPACT_ATOMS: atom_id res chain seq x y z
N MET A 1 102.73 54.10 11.35
CA MET A 1 101.73 55.10 10.91
C MET A 1 101.27 54.66 9.52
N ASN A 2 100.54 53.55 9.39
CA ASN A 2 99.09 53.34 9.59
C ASN A 2 98.23 54.07 8.54
N SER A 3 97.97 53.39 7.42
CA SER A 3 96.78 53.61 6.60
C SER A 3 95.87 52.39 6.75
N ASN A 4 95.03 52.43 7.79
CA ASN A 4 93.95 51.47 8.01
C ASN A 4 92.86 51.71 6.96
N GLY A 5 92.83 50.91 5.90
CA GLY A 5 91.67 50.80 5.01
C GLY A 5 90.55 50.07 5.75
N ALA A 6 89.59 50.81 6.28
CA ALA A 6 88.35 50.22 6.78
C ALA A 6 87.51 49.75 5.58
N PRO A 7 87.05 48.48 5.54
CA PRO A 7 86.15 48.03 4.49
C PRO A 7 84.77 48.66 4.73
N PHE A 8 84.24 49.33 3.70
CA PHE A 8 82.89 49.88 3.69
C PHE A 8 81.88 48.72 3.74
N SER A 9 81.26 48.50 4.90
CA SER A 9 80.20 47.50 5.07
C SER A 9 78.85 48.20 4.93
N PHE A 10 78.08 47.80 3.91
CA PHE A 10 76.71 48.26 3.75
C PHE A 10 75.87 47.79 4.95
N PRO A 11 75.04 48.66 5.58
CA PRO A 11 74.12 48.24 6.62
C PRO A 11 73.13 47.23 6.03
N SER A 12 72.99 46.08 6.69
CA SER A 12 72.01 45.06 6.30
C SER A 12 70.61 45.66 6.37
N LEU A 13 70.00 45.93 5.22
CA LEU A 13 68.59 46.25 5.12
C LEU A 13 67.80 45.12 5.81
N PRO A 14 66.75 45.42 6.59
CA PRO A 14 65.88 44.38 7.12
C PRO A 14 65.35 43.58 5.93
N ILE A 15 65.61 42.28 5.93
CA ILE A 15 65.01 41.36 4.96
C ILE A 15 63.51 41.42 5.24
N VAL A 16 62.79 42.20 4.46
CA VAL A 16 61.34 42.11 4.38
C VAL A 16 61.09 40.75 3.73
N THR A 17 60.98 39.70 4.55
CA THR A 17 60.38 38.44 4.11
C THR A 17 58.98 38.81 3.64
N PRO A 18 58.68 38.72 2.32
CA PRO A 18 57.31 38.88 1.88
C PRO A 18 56.50 37.85 2.65
N ASP A 19 55.41 38.28 3.29
CA ASP A 19 54.45 37.33 3.86
C ASP A 19 54.16 36.27 2.79
N PRO A 20 54.29 34.96 3.09
CA PRO A 20 54.07 33.94 2.09
C PRO A 20 52.69 34.18 1.48
N PRO A 21 52.54 34.12 0.14
CA PRO A 21 51.29 34.44 -0.51
C PRO A 21 50.19 33.62 0.16
N ARG A 22 49.21 34.31 0.77
CA ARG A 22 48.07 33.65 1.41
C ARG A 22 47.26 32.96 0.32
N LYS A 23 47.62 31.72 0.01
CA LYS A 23 46.91 30.89 -0.97
C LYS A 23 45.46 30.78 -0.56
N SER A 24 44.55 31.06 -1.49
CA SER A 24 43.12 30.95 -1.23
C SER A 24 42.75 29.50 -0.90
N GLN A 25 41.63 29.27 -0.21
CA GLN A 25 41.15 27.91 0.09
C GLN A 25 40.99 27.06 -1.20
N ALA A 26 40.61 27.71 -2.31
CA ALA A 26 40.52 27.09 -3.63
C ALA A 26 41.89 26.64 -4.18
N GLU A 27 42.98 27.37 -3.90
CA GLU A 27 44.34 26.98 -4.29
C GLU A 27 44.96 25.92 -3.36
N LYS A 28 44.55 25.86 -2.09
CA LYS A 28 45.02 24.86 -1.13
C LYS A 28 44.37 23.49 -1.31
N TYR A 29 43.07 23.47 -1.61
CA TYR A 29 42.29 22.23 -1.71
C TYR A 29 41.92 21.88 -3.16
N GLY A 30 42.08 22.78 -4.12
CA GLY A 30 41.82 22.50 -5.54
C GLY A 30 40.43 21.94 -5.79
N SER A 31 40.37 20.82 -6.51
CA SER A 31 39.13 20.10 -6.83
C SER A 31 38.38 19.56 -5.59
N LEU A 32 39.06 19.27 -4.48
CA LEU A 32 38.41 18.77 -3.24
C LEU A 32 37.46 19.81 -2.63
N LEU A 33 37.74 21.11 -2.76
CA LEU A 33 36.84 22.16 -2.29
C LEU A 33 35.51 22.13 -3.06
N TYR A 34 35.57 21.97 -4.38
CA TYR A 34 34.38 21.89 -5.23
C TYR A 34 33.59 20.61 -4.99
N VAL A 35 34.26 19.49 -4.74
CA VAL A 35 33.60 18.23 -4.34
C VAL A 35 32.90 18.41 -2.98
N GLY A 36 33.55 19.05 -2.00
CA GLY A 36 32.95 19.34 -0.70
C GLY A 36 31.72 20.26 -0.81
N LEU A 37 31.82 21.34 -1.60
CA LEU A 37 30.69 22.24 -1.86
C LEU A 37 29.56 21.55 -2.62
N GLY A 38 29.88 20.74 -3.63
CA GLY A 38 28.90 19.95 -4.37
C GLY A 38 28.18 18.96 -3.46
N GLY A 39 28.92 18.24 -2.62
CA GLY A 39 28.36 17.33 -1.61
C GLY A 39 27.43 18.06 -0.63
N LEU A 40 27.81 19.26 -0.18
CA LEU A 40 26.96 20.08 0.70
C LEU A 40 25.66 20.52 0.00
N VAL A 41 25.73 20.96 -1.26
CA VAL A 41 24.53 21.34 -2.03
C VAL A 41 23.60 20.14 -2.20
N VAL A 42 24.13 18.96 -2.53
CA VAL A 42 23.34 17.73 -2.63
C VAL A 42 22.70 17.38 -1.29
N LEU A 43 23.45 17.48 -0.19
CA LEU A 43 22.92 17.22 1.14
C LEU A 43 21.77 18.18 1.50
N LEU A 44 21.94 19.48 1.25
CA LEU A 44 20.89 20.48 1.49
C LEU A 44 19.65 20.21 0.64
N ALA A 45 19.82 19.82 -0.62
CA ALA A 45 18.72 19.44 -1.50
C ALA A 45 17.98 18.20 -0.97
N LEU A 46 18.71 17.16 -0.50
CA LEU A 46 18.10 15.96 0.09
C LEU A 46 17.34 16.28 1.38
N VAL A 47 17.89 17.14 2.24
CA VAL A 47 17.21 17.57 3.48
C VAL A 47 15.95 18.38 3.15
N GLY A 48 16.04 19.32 2.20
CA GLY A 48 14.88 20.09 1.72
C GLY A 48 13.80 19.19 1.10
N TRP A 49 14.21 18.24 0.27
CA TRP A 49 13.32 17.24 -0.32
C TRP A 49 12.63 16.37 0.75
N PHE A 50 13.38 15.88 1.73
CA PHE A 50 12.83 15.11 2.84
C PHE A 50 11.83 15.93 3.66
N GLY A 51 12.18 17.17 4.01
CA GLY A 51 11.28 18.09 4.72
C GLY A 51 9.98 18.32 3.95
N TYR A 52 10.07 18.52 2.62
CA TYR A 52 8.91 18.63 1.75
C TYR A 52 8.05 17.36 1.77
N ARG A 53 8.65 16.16 1.64
CA ARG A 53 7.92 14.88 1.69
C ARG A 53 7.17 14.72 3.02
N VAL A 54 7.83 14.99 4.15
CA VAL A 54 7.19 14.93 5.47
C VAL A 54 6.03 15.92 5.58
N TRP A 55 6.21 17.15 5.12
CA TRP A 55 5.15 18.16 5.11
C TRP A 55 3.94 17.69 4.30
N THR A 56 4.17 17.11 3.11
CA THR A 56 3.08 16.61 2.28
C THR A 56 2.28 15.49 2.95
N MET A 57 2.87 14.70 3.87
CA MET A 57 2.17 13.63 4.60
C MET A 57 1.17 14.16 5.66
N GLY A 58 1.11 15.47 5.91
CA GLY A 58 0.19 16.08 6.88
C GLY A 58 -1.26 15.56 6.83
N PRO A 59 -1.90 15.46 5.64
CA PRO A 59 -3.25 14.90 5.50
C PRO A 59 -3.34 13.42 5.89
N VAL A 60 -2.34 12.61 5.55
CA VAL A 60 -2.28 11.18 5.92
C VAL A 60 -2.23 11.04 7.44
N TRP A 61 -1.33 11.77 8.10
CA TRP A 61 -1.20 11.75 9.57
C TRP A 61 -2.48 12.19 10.26
N ARG A 62 -3.12 13.25 9.75
CA ARG A 62 -4.41 13.71 10.27
C ARG A 62 -5.47 12.62 10.18
N ASN A 63 -5.56 11.93 9.05
CA ASN A 63 -6.57 10.89 8.85
C ASN A 63 -6.27 9.65 9.72
N VAL A 64 -5.00 9.26 9.88
CA VAL A 64 -4.60 8.22 10.84
C VAL A 64 -4.98 8.62 12.27
N TYR A 65 -4.76 9.88 12.66
CA TYR A 65 -5.15 10.37 13.98
C TYR A 65 -6.66 10.32 14.17
N ILE A 66 -7.44 10.88 13.25
CA ILE A 66 -8.91 10.87 13.30
C ILE A 66 -9.44 9.43 13.37
N LEU A 67 -8.90 8.51 12.56
CA LEU A 67 -9.32 7.12 12.53
C LEU A 67 -9.15 6.44 13.91
N ASN A 68 -8.03 6.72 14.60
CA ASN A 68 -7.71 6.11 15.89
C ASN A 68 -8.27 6.89 17.10
N ASP A 69 -8.79 8.09 16.89
CA ASP A 69 -9.43 8.88 17.94
C ASP A 69 -10.80 8.27 18.30
N ARG A 70 -10.92 7.75 19.53
CA ARG A 70 -12.16 7.14 20.03
C ARG A 70 -13.24 8.18 20.35
N GLU A 71 -12.86 9.43 20.57
CA GLU A 71 -13.80 10.54 20.84
C GLU A 71 -14.34 11.15 19.54
N ALA A 72 -13.69 10.89 18.40
CA ALA A 72 -14.16 11.35 17.10
C ALA A 72 -15.48 10.65 16.70
N PRO A 73 -16.44 11.40 16.11
CA PRO A 73 -17.66 10.82 15.53
C PRO A 73 -17.36 9.71 14.52
N GLU A 74 -18.18 8.65 14.54
CA GLU A 74 -17.99 7.46 13.70
C GLU A 74 -17.91 7.82 12.20
N GLU A 75 -18.72 8.76 11.73
CA GLU A 75 -18.73 9.25 10.34
C GLU A 75 -17.34 9.78 9.94
N ARG A 76 -16.69 10.53 10.82
CA ARG A 76 -15.36 11.10 10.55
C ARG A 76 -14.30 10.01 10.50
N ARG A 77 -14.42 8.99 11.35
CA ARG A 77 -13.49 7.85 11.38
C ARG A 77 -13.63 7.00 10.11
N ILE A 78 -14.87 6.75 9.68
CA ILE A 78 -15.16 6.02 8.43
C ILE A 78 -14.69 6.83 7.21
N GLN A 79 -14.93 8.14 7.17
CA GLN A 79 -14.42 8.99 6.11
C GLN A 79 -12.88 9.01 6.08
N ALA A 80 -12.23 9.09 7.24
CA ALA A 80 -10.77 9.03 7.32
C ALA A 80 -10.22 7.71 6.76
N ALA A 81 -10.90 6.59 7.00
CA ALA A 81 -10.56 5.31 6.36
C ALA A 81 -10.70 5.34 4.83
N LEU A 82 -11.76 5.96 4.30
CA LEU A 82 -11.94 6.13 2.86
C LEU A 82 -10.83 7.00 2.24
N ASP A 83 -10.49 8.10 2.90
CA ASP A 83 -9.43 9.00 2.44
C ASP A 83 -8.07 8.29 2.46
N LEU A 84 -7.76 7.52 3.52
CA LEU A 84 -6.51 6.75 3.62
C LEU A 84 -6.41 5.68 2.53
N ARG A 85 -7.50 4.94 2.29
CA ARG A 85 -7.56 3.91 1.25
C ARG A 85 -7.24 4.47 -0.15
N ARG A 86 -7.59 5.72 -0.42
CA ARG A 86 -7.42 6.37 -1.73
C ARG A 86 -6.11 7.13 -1.85
N ASP A 87 -5.38 7.33 -0.75
CA ASP A 87 -4.16 8.11 -0.75
C ASP A 87 -2.99 7.24 -1.23
N ALA A 88 -2.47 7.55 -2.41
CA ALA A 88 -1.36 6.80 -3.03
C ALA A 88 -0.04 6.81 -2.24
N ARG A 89 0.03 7.58 -1.14
CA ARG A 89 1.19 7.61 -0.24
C ARG A 89 1.05 6.63 0.93
N VAL A 90 -0.13 6.05 1.12
CA VAL A 90 -0.37 5.01 2.12
C VAL A 90 -0.03 3.68 1.48
N GLU A 91 0.88 2.95 2.12
CA GLU A 91 1.34 1.66 1.61
C GLU A 91 0.29 0.57 1.87
N PRO A 92 0.17 -0.45 1.01
CA PRO A 92 -0.80 -1.54 1.16
C PRO A 92 -0.70 -2.27 2.51
N TRP A 93 0.52 -2.44 3.03
CA TRP A 93 0.75 -3.07 4.34
C TRP A 93 0.16 -2.24 5.50
N GLN A 94 0.14 -0.91 5.37
CA GLN A 94 -0.47 -0.02 6.37
C GLN A 94 -1.99 -0.17 6.37
N LEU A 95 -2.61 -0.30 5.19
CA LEU A 95 -4.04 -0.56 5.05
C LEU A 95 -4.41 -1.92 5.65
N TRP A 96 -3.59 -2.94 5.40
CA TRP A 96 -3.72 -4.25 6.02
C TRP A 96 -3.69 -4.14 7.55
N ASP A 97 -2.62 -3.58 8.13
CA ASP A 97 -2.47 -3.46 9.58
C ASP A 97 -3.63 -2.69 10.23
N LEU A 98 -4.04 -1.57 9.63
CA LEU A 98 -5.16 -0.78 10.13
C LEU A 98 -6.49 -1.56 10.04
N SER A 99 -6.72 -2.33 8.97
CA SER A 99 -7.95 -3.12 8.83
C SER A 99 -8.12 -4.20 9.90
N LEU A 100 -7.01 -4.70 10.45
CA LEU A 100 -6.99 -5.70 11.51
C LEU A 100 -7.23 -5.10 12.91
N HIS A 101 -7.19 -3.77 13.06
CA HIS A 101 -7.32 -3.09 14.34
C HIS A 101 -8.77 -3.17 14.87
N ARG A 102 -9.00 -4.03 15.87
CA ARG A 102 -10.35 -4.37 16.38
C ARG A 102 -11.13 -3.20 17.01
N GLU A 103 -10.44 -2.13 17.40
CA GLU A 103 -11.08 -0.96 18.03
C GLU A 103 -11.60 0.08 17.02
N LEU A 104 -11.36 -0.14 15.74
CA LEU A 104 -11.90 0.69 14.68
C LEU A 104 -13.33 0.26 14.33
N PRO A 105 -14.19 1.18 13.87
CA PRO A 105 -15.51 0.82 13.36
C PRO A 105 -15.41 -0.22 12.25
N ASP A 106 -16.29 -1.22 12.26
CA ASP A 106 -16.21 -2.33 11.30
C ASP A 106 -16.30 -1.86 9.85
N LEU A 107 -17.12 -0.84 9.54
CA LEU A 107 -17.17 -0.26 8.20
C LEU A 107 -15.85 0.44 7.82
N ALA A 108 -15.17 1.10 8.76
CA ALA A 108 -13.87 1.71 8.52
C ALA A 108 -12.82 0.64 8.20
N ARG A 109 -12.80 -0.45 8.98
CA ARG A 109 -11.94 -1.62 8.76
C ARG A 109 -12.21 -2.28 7.41
N TYR A 110 -13.49 -2.44 7.05
CA TYR A 110 -13.91 -2.94 5.74
C TYR A 110 -13.38 -2.07 4.60
N ILE A 111 -13.53 -0.75 4.68
CA ILE A 111 -13.06 0.19 3.65
C ILE A 111 -11.54 0.11 3.48
N LEU A 112 -10.79 0.00 4.59
CA LEU A 112 -9.34 -0.18 4.55
C LEU A 112 -8.96 -1.52 3.90
N ALA A 113 -9.63 -2.61 4.30
CA ALA A 113 -9.42 -3.94 3.72
C ALA A 113 -9.73 -3.99 2.22
N GLU A 114 -10.73 -3.24 1.75
CA GLU A 114 -11.01 -3.12 0.31
C GLU A 114 -9.90 -2.40 -0.48
N GLY A 115 -9.03 -1.64 0.20
CA GLY A 115 -7.87 -0.99 -0.41
C GLY A 115 -6.65 -1.91 -0.51
N VAL A 116 -6.66 -3.07 0.15
CA VAL A 116 -5.59 -4.06 0.01
C VAL A 116 -5.66 -4.66 -1.39
N GLY A 117 -4.56 -4.56 -2.14
CA GLY A 117 -4.44 -5.03 -3.51
C GLY A 117 -3.69 -6.36 -3.65
N ALA A 118 -3.55 -6.80 -4.91
CA ALA A 118 -2.76 -7.98 -5.29
C ALA A 118 -1.27 -7.82 -5.00
N ASP A 119 -0.78 -6.57 -4.95
CA ASP A 119 0.60 -6.20 -4.64
C ASP A 119 1.06 -6.69 -3.26
N LEU A 120 0.19 -6.59 -2.24
CA LEU A 120 0.51 -7.14 -0.92
C LEU A 120 0.60 -8.67 -0.95
N VAL A 121 -0.25 -9.33 -1.73
CA VAL A 121 -0.18 -10.79 -1.93
C VAL A 121 1.09 -11.16 -2.67
N ALA A 122 1.49 -10.39 -3.68
CA ALA A 122 2.71 -10.63 -4.44
C ALA A 122 3.99 -10.53 -3.58
N ALA A 123 3.98 -9.67 -2.56
CA ALA A 123 5.11 -9.50 -1.65
C ALA A 123 5.32 -10.71 -0.73
N ASP A 124 4.25 -11.34 -0.23
CA ASP A 124 4.31 -12.58 0.57
C ASP A 124 3.10 -13.49 0.30
N PRO A 125 3.11 -14.27 -0.79
CA PRO A 125 1.94 -15.08 -1.18
C PRO A 125 1.56 -16.13 -0.15
N LEU A 126 2.55 -16.75 0.50
CA LEU A 126 2.34 -17.82 1.45
C LEU A 126 1.86 -17.28 2.81
N GLY A 127 2.49 -16.22 3.31
CA GLY A 127 2.09 -15.59 4.56
C GLY A 127 0.71 -14.99 4.45
N TYR A 128 0.42 -14.27 3.36
CA TYR A 128 -0.89 -13.67 3.12
C TYR A 128 -2.01 -14.73 3.07
N VAL A 129 -1.88 -15.75 2.21
CA VAL A 129 -2.92 -16.78 2.10
C VAL A 129 -3.08 -17.58 3.39
N SER A 130 -1.99 -17.80 4.14
CA SER A 130 -2.05 -18.47 5.44
C SER A 130 -2.77 -17.63 6.49
N ALA A 131 -2.54 -16.32 6.52
CA ALA A 131 -3.23 -15.40 7.41
C ALA A 131 -4.75 -15.40 7.12
N VAL A 132 -5.15 -15.32 5.85
CA VAL A 132 -6.57 -15.35 5.47
C VAL A 132 -7.22 -16.71 5.79
N ALA A 133 -6.50 -17.82 5.57
CA ALA A 133 -7.01 -19.17 5.78
C ALA A 133 -7.17 -19.55 7.27
N ARG A 134 -6.26 -19.10 8.13
CA ARG A 134 -6.10 -19.68 9.48
C ARG A 134 -6.38 -18.71 10.63
N SER A 135 -6.69 -17.45 10.35
CA SER A 135 -7.06 -16.51 11.41
C SER A 135 -8.46 -16.84 11.95
N GLU A 136 -8.51 -17.48 13.11
CA GLU A 136 -9.75 -17.97 13.74
C GLU A 136 -10.67 -16.82 14.17
N ASP A 137 -10.10 -15.76 14.74
CA ASP A 137 -10.86 -14.63 15.32
C ASP A 137 -11.37 -13.59 14.31
N TRP A 138 -11.18 -13.82 13.01
CA TRP A 138 -11.59 -12.83 12.01
C TRP A 138 -13.09 -12.91 11.76
N PRO A 139 -13.79 -11.76 11.72
CA PRO A 139 -15.18 -11.76 11.31
C PRO A 139 -15.30 -12.20 9.85
N ASP A 140 -16.38 -12.89 9.52
CA ASP A 140 -16.61 -13.46 8.18
C ASP A 140 -16.47 -12.41 7.07
N TRP A 141 -16.97 -11.19 7.32
CA TRP A 141 -16.87 -10.08 6.37
C TRP A 141 -15.43 -9.68 6.06
N LEU A 142 -14.49 -9.82 7.00
CA LEU A 142 -13.10 -9.44 6.77
C LEU A 142 -12.40 -10.51 5.93
N ARG A 143 -12.69 -11.78 6.22
CA ARG A 143 -12.10 -12.91 5.49
C ARG A 143 -12.50 -12.88 4.02
N ILE A 144 -13.78 -12.64 3.70
CA ILE A 144 -14.23 -12.52 2.30
C ILE A 144 -13.59 -11.34 1.57
N VAL A 145 -13.43 -10.18 2.22
CA VAL A 145 -12.79 -9.01 1.59
C VAL A 145 -11.32 -9.30 1.31
N LEU A 146 -10.60 -9.90 2.25
CA LEU A 146 -9.18 -10.22 2.11
C LEU A 146 -8.90 -11.44 1.23
N ALA A 147 -9.92 -12.23 0.90
CA ALA A 147 -9.82 -13.27 -0.13
C ALA A 147 -9.80 -12.68 -1.56
N ARG A 148 -10.39 -11.50 -1.77
CA ARG A 148 -10.41 -10.85 -3.09
C ARG A 148 -9.00 -10.60 -3.65
N PRO A 149 -8.05 -9.99 -2.91
CA PRO A 149 -6.67 -9.83 -3.36
C PRO A 149 -6.00 -11.10 -3.89
N LEU A 150 -6.35 -12.29 -3.35
CA LEU A 150 -5.85 -13.56 -3.86
C LEU A 150 -6.31 -13.82 -5.30
N ALA A 151 -7.57 -13.52 -5.61
CA ALA A 151 -8.12 -13.67 -6.96
C ALA A 151 -7.51 -12.68 -7.97
N TYR A 152 -7.27 -11.44 -7.55
CA TYR A 152 -6.55 -10.46 -8.37
C TYR A 152 -5.10 -10.88 -8.60
N ALA A 153 -4.39 -11.32 -7.55
CA ALA A 153 -3.02 -11.80 -7.67
C ALA A 153 -2.91 -13.05 -8.57
N ALA A 154 -3.87 -13.98 -8.47
CA ALA A 154 -3.94 -15.13 -9.36
C ALA A 154 -4.19 -14.71 -10.83
N THR A 155 -5.00 -13.67 -11.06
CA THR A 155 -5.22 -13.06 -12.39
C THR A 155 -3.94 -12.47 -12.98
N GLU A 156 -3.13 -11.85 -12.14
CA GLU A 156 -1.82 -11.29 -12.51
C GLU A 156 -0.73 -12.37 -12.67
N GLY A 157 -1.06 -13.65 -12.41
CA GLY A 157 -0.17 -14.79 -12.61
C GLY A 157 0.68 -15.14 -11.39
N HIS A 158 0.40 -14.58 -10.21
CA HIS A 158 1.08 -14.94 -8.98
C HIS A 158 0.70 -16.35 -8.53
N THR A 159 1.71 -17.14 -8.16
CA THR A 159 1.52 -18.49 -7.64
C THR A 159 1.15 -18.44 -6.16
N LEU A 160 0.03 -19.08 -5.81
CA LEU A 160 -0.52 -19.15 -4.45
C LEU A 160 -0.45 -20.59 -3.93
N SER A 161 -0.44 -20.75 -2.60
CA SER A 161 -0.47 -22.09 -1.99
C SER A 161 -1.83 -22.76 -2.22
N ARG A 162 -1.84 -23.80 -3.07
CA ARG A 162 -3.04 -24.61 -3.34
C ARG A 162 -3.61 -25.26 -2.08
N GLU A 163 -2.75 -25.70 -1.15
CA GLU A 163 -3.18 -26.29 0.12
C GLU A 163 -3.98 -25.27 0.95
N ARG A 164 -3.49 -24.03 1.04
CA ARG A 164 -4.15 -22.95 1.80
C ARG A 164 -5.44 -22.48 1.14
N LEU A 165 -5.46 -22.38 -0.18
CA LEU A 165 -6.69 -22.13 -0.92
C LEU A 165 -7.70 -23.27 -0.73
N ALA A 166 -7.27 -24.53 -0.71
CA ALA A 166 -8.17 -25.65 -0.41
C ALA A 166 -8.69 -25.62 1.05
N GLU A 167 -7.89 -25.16 2.02
CA GLU A 167 -8.36 -24.88 3.38
C GLU A 167 -9.47 -23.81 3.38
N LEU A 168 -9.28 -22.69 2.68
CA LEU A 168 -10.27 -21.61 2.54
C LEU A 168 -11.59 -22.09 1.93
N CYS A 169 -11.54 -22.92 0.90
CA CYS A 169 -12.74 -23.51 0.27
C CYS A 169 -13.61 -24.33 1.23
N ARG A 170 -13.07 -24.78 2.37
CA ARG A 170 -13.77 -25.60 3.37
C ARG A 170 -14.43 -24.80 4.48
N LEU A 171 -14.25 -23.47 4.54
CA LEU A 171 -14.72 -22.62 5.65
C LEU A 171 -16.23 -22.31 5.66
N GLY A 172 -17.07 -23.10 4.97
CA GLY A 172 -18.54 -23.03 5.05
C GLY A 172 -19.21 -21.84 4.36
N ASP A 173 -18.48 -20.75 4.08
CA ASP A 173 -18.98 -19.58 3.35
C ASP A 173 -18.97 -19.83 1.81
N PRO A 174 -20.15 -19.85 1.15
CA PRO A 174 -20.26 -20.10 -0.29
C PRO A 174 -19.60 -19.04 -1.18
N GLN A 175 -19.65 -17.76 -0.79
CA GLN A 175 -19.03 -16.70 -1.59
C GLN A 175 -17.51 -16.73 -1.44
N LEU A 176 -17.02 -16.93 -0.22
CA LEU A 176 -15.58 -17.12 0.04
C LEU A 176 -15.04 -18.31 -0.76
N ARG A 177 -15.79 -19.41 -0.77
CA ARG A 177 -15.46 -20.58 -1.57
C ARG A 177 -15.35 -20.24 -3.06
N LEU A 178 -16.28 -19.47 -3.63
CA LEU A 178 -16.21 -19.09 -5.05
C LEU A 178 -15.01 -18.19 -5.37
N TRP A 179 -14.73 -17.17 -4.55
CA TRP A 179 -13.52 -16.33 -4.71
C TRP A 179 -12.23 -17.17 -4.69
N THR A 180 -12.21 -18.16 -3.80
CA THR A 180 -11.06 -19.07 -3.63
C THR A 180 -10.94 -20.08 -4.77
N LEU A 181 -12.06 -20.67 -5.23
CA LEU A 181 -12.10 -21.55 -6.41
C LEU A 181 -11.63 -20.80 -7.65
N TYR A 182 -12.04 -19.54 -7.82
CA TYR A 182 -11.57 -18.72 -8.92
C TYR A 182 -10.05 -18.53 -8.89
N ALA A 183 -9.48 -18.19 -7.72
CA ALA A 183 -8.03 -18.08 -7.56
C ALA A 183 -7.30 -19.41 -7.85
N LEU A 184 -7.89 -20.55 -7.46
CA LEU A 184 -7.37 -21.90 -7.77
C LEU A 184 -7.42 -22.22 -9.27
N ALA A 185 -8.48 -21.82 -9.97
CA ALA A 185 -8.66 -22.08 -11.40
C ALA A 185 -7.64 -21.35 -12.29
N LEU A 186 -6.99 -20.30 -11.77
CA LEU A 186 -5.97 -19.53 -12.48
C LEU A 186 -4.52 -19.92 -12.12
N GLN A 187 -4.32 -20.88 -11.21
CA GLN A 187 -2.97 -21.34 -10.86
C GLN A 187 -2.31 -22.07 -12.03
N THR A 188 -0.96 -22.13 -12.05
CA THR A 188 -0.15 -22.69 -13.15
C THR A 188 -0.49 -24.15 -13.52
N ARG A 189 -1.10 -24.90 -12.60
CA ARG A 189 -1.63 -26.25 -12.83
C ARG A 189 -3.08 -26.29 -12.35
N PRO A 190 -4.02 -25.73 -13.13
CA PRO A 190 -5.40 -25.65 -12.72
C PRO A 190 -5.99 -27.06 -12.68
N ASP A 191 -6.77 -27.33 -11.64
CA ASP A 191 -7.55 -28.56 -11.55
C ASP A 191 -8.83 -28.39 -12.38
N PRO A 192 -9.08 -29.23 -13.41
CA PRO A 192 -10.30 -29.14 -14.20
C PRO A 192 -11.58 -29.14 -13.34
N ASP A 193 -11.56 -29.84 -12.21
CA ASP A 193 -12.70 -29.93 -11.29
C ASP A 193 -13.02 -28.57 -10.63
N THR A 194 -12.02 -27.70 -10.49
CA THR A 194 -12.23 -26.35 -9.92
C THR A 194 -13.06 -25.48 -10.85
N LYS A 195 -12.77 -25.53 -12.16
CA LYS A 195 -13.54 -24.79 -13.18
C LYS A 195 -14.94 -25.37 -13.32
N ALA A 196 -15.04 -26.70 -13.40
CA ALA A 196 -16.32 -27.40 -13.50
C ALA A 196 -17.24 -27.09 -12.31
N GLU A 197 -16.69 -26.93 -11.10
CA GLU A 197 -17.48 -26.53 -9.94
C GLU A 197 -18.03 -25.10 -10.05
N ILE A 198 -17.26 -24.14 -10.58
CA ILE A 198 -17.73 -22.77 -10.83
C ILE A 198 -18.86 -22.80 -11.87
N GLU A 199 -18.67 -23.52 -12.99
CA GLU A 199 -19.68 -23.69 -14.05
C GLU A 199 -20.96 -24.34 -13.51
N ARG A 200 -20.83 -25.36 -12.64
CA ARG A 200 -21.97 -26.01 -11.98
C ARG A 200 -22.76 -25.05 -11.10
N VAL A 201 -22.09 -24.25 -10.25
CA VAL A 201 -22.76 -23.26 -9.39
C VAL A 201 -23.39 -22.13 -10.22
N ALA A 202 -22.82 -21.76 -11.36
CA ALA A 202 -23.38 -20.78 -12.28
C ALA A 202 -24.66 -21.26 -12.97
N ALA A 203 -24.77 -22.57 -13.22
CA ALA A 203 -25.92 -23.23 -13.85
C ALA A 203 -27.08 -23.50 -12.87
N GLU A 204 -26.77 -23.85 -11.61
CA GLU A 204 -27.77 -24.21 -10.60
C GLU A 204 -28.44 -22.97 -9.96
N PRO A 205 -29.75 -23.00 -9.67
CA PRO A 205 -30.39 -21.97 -8.87
C PRO A 205 -29.82 -21.92 -7.44
N GLY A 206 -29.35 -20.76 -6.99
CA GLY A 206 -28.83 -20.60 -5.64
C GLY A 206 -28.37 -19.17 -5.34
N PRO A 207 -28.11 -18.85 -4.06
CA PRO A 207 -27.74 -17.51 -3.62
C PRO A 207 -26.39 -17.02 -4.16
N ALA A 208 -25.54 -17.94 -4.62
CA ALA A 208 -24.20 -17.65 -5.14
C ALA A 208 -24.12 -17.73 -6.68
N ARG A 209 -25.26 -17.97 -7.35
CA ARG A 209 -25.33 -18.19 -8.81
C ARG A 209 -24.78 -17.01 -9.61
N GLU A 210 -25.24 -15.81 -9.31
CA GLU A 210 -24.83 -14.60 -10.04
C GLU A 210 -23.32 -14.33 -9.88
N LEU A 211 -22.79 -14.51 -8.67
CA LEU A 211 -21.35 -14.41 -8.43
C LEU A 211 -20.56 -15.47 -9.21
N ALA A 212 -21.04 -16.71 -9.27
CA ALA A 212 -20.40 -17.77 -10.05
C ALA A 212 -20.43 -17.47 -11.56
N GLN A 213 -21.51 -16.87 -12.08
CA GLN A 213 -21.59 -16.41 -13.48
C GLN A 213 -20.57 -15.31 -13.80
N LEU A 214 -20.33 -14.38 -12.86
CA LEU A 214 -19.27 -13.37 -13.01
C LEU A 214 -17.89 -14.03 -13.09
N PHE A 215 -17.61 -15.03 -12.25
CA PHE A 215 -16.35 -15.77 -12.30
C PHE A 215 -16.19 -16.65 -13.54
N GLU A 216 -17.26 -17.31 -14.00
CA GLU A 216 -17.28 -18.05 -15.27
C GLU A 216 -16.91 -17.12 -16.44
N LYS A 217 -17.55 -15.95 -16.52
CA LYS A 217 -17.24 -14.91 -17.50
C LYS A 217 -15.79 -14.44 -17.39
N ALA A 218 -15.29 -14.24 -16.17
CA ALA A 218 -13.92 -13.79 -15.92
C ALA A 218 -12.87 -14.83 -16.36
N LEU A 219 -13.15 -16.12 -16.20
CA LEU A 219 -12.26 -17.21 -16.64
C LEU A 219 -12.18 -17.32 -18.17
N ALA A 220 -13.24 -16.96 -18.88
CA ALA A 220 -13.27 -16.94 -20.35
C ALA A 220 -12.69 -15.65 -20.96
N ALA A 221 -12.53 -14.59 -20.18
CA ALA A 221 -12.07 -13.28 -20.63
C ALA A 221 -10.53 -13.17 -20.72
N ASP A 222 -10.09 -12.18 -21.49
CA ASP A 222 -8.72 -11.68 -21.49
C ASP A 222 -8.40 -10.91 -20.19
N ALA A 223 -7.15 -10.47 -20.01
CA ALA A 223 -6.73 -9.86 -18.75
C ALA A 223 -7.55 -8.61 -18.35
N PRO A 224 -7.82 -7.63 -19.25
CA PRO A 224 -8.67 -6.48 -18.92
C PRO A 224 -10.12 -6.87 -18.61
N GLY A 225 -10.72 -7.76 -19.40
CA GLY A 225 -12.09 -8.23 -19.17
C GLY A 225 -12.21 -9.02 -17.87
N ARG A 226 -11.16 -9.73 -17.48
CA ARG A 226 -11.07 -10.45 -16.21
C ARG A 226 -11.07 -9.51 -15.01
N LEU A 227 -10.25 -8.47 -15.03
CA LEU A 227 -10.22 -7.45 -13.96
C LEU A 227 -11.57 -6.74 -13.82
N ALA A 228 -12.20 -6.35 -14.93
CA ALA A 228 -13.53 -5.73 -14.90
C ALA A 228 -14.59 -6.66 -14.27
N ALA A 229 -14.54 -7.96 -14.56
CA ALA A 229 -15.44 -8.93 -13.93
C ALA A 229 -15.17 -9.12 -12.43
N LEU A 230 -13.91 -9.01 -11.98
CA LEU A 230 -13.59 -9.02 -10.55
C LEU A 230 -14.06 -7.76 -9.82
N ASP A 231 -14.03 -6.60 -10.48
CA ASP A 231 -14.59 -5.35 -9.93
C ASP A 231 -16.12 -5.44 -9.82
N GLU A 232 -16.78 -6.03 -10.81
CA GLU A 232 -18.22 -6.33 -10.78
C GLU A 232 -18.56 -7.33 -9.65
N ALA A 233 -17.78 -8.41 -9.50
CA ALA A 233 -17.92 -9.39 -8.42
C ALA A 233 -17.69 -8.77 -7.03
N THR A 234 -16.75 -7.83 -6.92
CA THR A 234 -16.50 -7.05 -5.71
C THR A 234 -17.75 -6.23 -5.33
N ALA A 235 -18.30 -5.48 -6.29
CA ALA A 235 -19.50 -4.67 -6.06
C ALA A 235 -20.70 -5.55 -5.69
N TRP A 236 -20.84 -6.71 -6.33
CA TRP A 236 -21.87 -7.69 -6.02
C TRP A 236 -21.73 -8.26 -4.61
N THR A 237 -20.51 -8.62 -4.19
CA THR A 237 -20.22 -9.13 -2.84
C THR A 237 -20.62 -8.11 -1.77
N ARG A 238 -20.36 -6.82 -2.02
CA ARG A 238 -20.73 -5.73 -1.10
C ARG A 238 -22.22 -5.69 -0.80
N THR A 239 -23.06 -5.96 -1.79
CA THR A 239 -24.52 -5.85 -1.68
C THR A 239 -25.20 -7.16 -1.28
N HIS A 240 -24.62 -8.32 -1.62
CA HIS A 240 -25.26 -9.63 -1.44
C HIS A 240 -24.67 -10.49 -0.32
N HIS A 241 -23.42 -10.26 0.12
CA HIS A 241 -22.84 -11.05 1.20
C HIS A 241 -23.48 -10.68 2.55
N PRO A 242 -24.11 -11.62 3.30
CA PRO A 242 -24.87 -11.29 4.51
C PRO A 242 -24.07 -10.58 5.60
N ALA A 243 -22.78 -10.89 5.74
CA ALA A 243 -21.93 -10.22 6.72
C ALA A 243 -21.43 -8.85 6.24
N VAL A 244 -21.30 -8.63 4.94
CA VAL A 244 -20.78 -7.37 4.38
C VAL A 244 -21.90 -6.35 4.22
N SER A 245 -23.04 -6.74 3.64
CA SER A 245 -24.16 -5.83 3.40
C SER A 245 -24.64 -5.17 4.70
N ARG A 246 -24.60 -5.92 5.82
CA ARG A 246 -24.88 -5.40 7.17
C ARG A 246 -23.99 -4.24 7.60
N LEU A 247 -22.72 -4.21 7.19
CA LEU A 247 -21.80 -3.09 7.50
C LEU A 247 -22.21 -1.80 6.79
N TRP A 248 -22.80 -1.94 5.61
CA TRP A 248 -23.25 -0.83 4.77
C TRP A 248 -24.67 -0.36 5.10
N ASN A 249 -25.37 -1.03 6.01
CA ASN A 249 -26.71 -0.61 6.43
C ASN A 249 -26.67 0.79 7.06
N GLY A 250 -27.43 1.71 6.48
CA GLY A 250 -27.46 3.11 6.93
C GLY A 250 -26.30 3.95 6.42
N TRP A 251 -25.47 3.43 5.51
CA TRP A 251 -24.35 4.13 4.90
C TRP A 251 -24.42 4.07 3.37
N ALA A 252 -24.03 5.15 2.70
CA ALA A 252 -23.93 5.21 1.25
C ALA A 252 -22.61 5.86 0.84
N LEU A 253 -21.96 5.30 -0.18
CA LEU A 253 -20.81 5.92 -0.83
C LEU A 253 -21.31 6.85 -1.94
N GLN A 254 -21.20 8.16 -1.76
CA GLN A 254 -21.53 9.17 -2.76
C GLN A 254 -20.24 9.84 -3.27
N GLY A 255 -19.73 9.36 -4.40
CA GLY A 255 -18.46 9.83 -4.97
C GLY A 255 -17.30 9.62 -3.99
N ASP A 256 -16.86 10.72 -3.37
CA ASP A 256 -15.72 10.74 -2.46
C ASP A 256 -16.09 10.78 -0.97
N ARG A 257 -17.38 10.65 -0.66
CA ARG A 257 -17.88 10.77 0.71
C ARG A 257 -18.71 9.58 1.13
N ILE A 258 -18.54 9.18 2.39
CA ILE A 258 -19.44 8.27 3.08
C ILE A 258 -20.47 9.12 3.81
N GLU A 259 -21.73 8.91 3.49
CA GLU A 259 -22.85 9.62 4.12
C GLU A 259 -23.79 8.61 4.78
N ARG A 260 -24.45 9.02 5.88
CA ARG A 260 -25.53 8.22 6.42
C ARG A 260 -26.70 8.25 5.44
N ALA A 261 -27.15 7.08 5.02
CA ALA A 261 -28.35 6.96 4.19
C ALA A 261 -29.55 7.41 5.04
N VAL A 262 -30.24 8.48 4.61
CA VAL A 262 -31.51 8.86 5.21
C VAL A 262 -32.49 7.73 4.90
N PRO A 263 -33.18 7.13 5.90
CA PRO A 263 -34.19 6.13 5.62
C PRO A 263 -35.26 6.78 4.73
N SER A 264 -35.49 6.23 3.54
CA SER A 264 -36.63 6.63 2.70
C SER A 264 -37.91 6.42 3.51
N PRO A 265 -38.78 7.44 3.62
CA PRO A 265 -40.04 7.34 4.37
C PRO A 265 -41.01 6.31 3.78
#